data_AF-A0A146FAD2-F1
#
_entry.id   AF-A0A146FAD2-F1
#
_cell.length_a   1.000
_cell.length_b   1.000
_cell.length_c   1.000
_cell.angle_alpha   90.00
_cell.angle_beta   90.00
_cell.angle_gamma   90.00
#
_symmetry.space_group_name_H-M   'P 1'
#
loop_
_entity.id
_entity.type
_entity.pdbx_description
1 polymer ?
#
loop_
_entity_poly.entity_id
_entity_poly.type
_entity_poly.pdbx_seq_one_letter_code
_entity_poly.pdbx_strand_id
1 'polypeptide(L)'
;MACRVMFMLGGETGETVDAFRESSKDPQDRKWRSQRMLRRLFWLCYGFDKEICFRSGQPPVIHDEYCDLTLPPNYTEIQYPSTEGNPIRYDDMTIPIFPGDLRLTMLKSKTYRTLYSAKALRKSDAQLLQDIRELDDELEQWRLNVPPGHRPTLGTFQEQHPIPVYRMQPIVIRLEYHYMMCTIHRASGRCEAWGQQWRSCKTGMMEGVNSSMLLAVEASRSSLHFLRTVISSVRPEAFWCVLAWSILPRSNRTNMAPRMIIFYPMSAILTIFCSILANPLDPYVEEDLHLLTVVPDLVRDVRRRRTSDVEIAHMQTVTNFVAELIRLGHCAIEKARRSQRQLTQS
;
A
#
# COMPACT_ATOMS: atom_id res chain seq x y z
N MET A 1 -10.05 -19.14 -9.48
CA MET A 1 -10.54 -19.47 -10.85
C MET A 1 -9.98 -18.52 -11.90
N ALA A 2 -10.15 -17.21 -11.78
CA ALA A 2 -9.65 -16.24 -12.77
C ALA A 2 -8.15 -16.40 -13.10
N CYS A 3 -7.26 -16.46 -12.09
CA CYS A 3 -5.82 -16.65 -12.33
C CYS A 3 -5.54 -17.95 -13.08
N ARG A 4 -6.18 -19.07 -12.71
CA ARG A 4 -6.00 -20.36 -13.40
C ARG A 4 -6.42 -20.29 -14.87
N VAL A 5 -7.54 -19.63 -15.17
CA VAL A 5 -7.99 -19.43 -16.57
C VAL A 5 -7.00 -18.57 -17.35
N MET A 6 -6.49 -17.50 -16.74
CA MET A 6 -5.46 -16.66 -17.34
C MET A 6 -4.19 -17.46 -17.67
N PHE A 7 -3.73 -18.33 -16.76
CA PHE A 7 -2.60 -19.24 -16.99
C PHE A 7 -2.88 -20.29 -18.08
N MET A 8 -4.08 -20.88 -18.11
CA MET A 8 -4.46 -21.83 -19.18
C MET A 8 -4.45 -21.18 -20.58
N LEU A 9 -4.62 -19.86 -20.65
CA LEU A 9 -4.58 -19.10 -21.89
C LEU A 9 -3.18 -18.52 -22.20
N GLY A 10 -2.17 -18.79 -21.36
CA GLY A 10 -0.78 -18.37 -21.54
C GLY A 10 -0.53 -16.87 -21.29
N GLY A 11 -1.38 -16.19 -20.52
CA GLY A 11 -1.22 -14.75 -20.26
C GLY A 11 0.04 -14.37 -19.47
N GLU A 12 0.57 -15.31 -18.69
CA GLU A 12 1.81 -15.21 -17.92
C GLU A 12 3.06 -15.24 -18.79
N THR A 13 2.97 -15.83 -19.98
CA THR A 13 4.08 -15.83 -20.93
C THR A 13 4.15 -14.46 -21.60
N GLY A 14 5.36 -13.92 -21.73
CA GLY A 14 5.56 -12.73 -22.54
C GLY A 14 5.33 -13.06 -24.01
N GLU A 15 5.42 -12.01 -24.82
CA GLU A 15 5.46 -12.18 -26.27
C GLU A 15 6.64 -13.10 -26.59
N THR A 16 6.36 -14.34 -26.99
CA THR A 16 7.39 -15.21 -27.55
C THR A 16 8.02 -14.43 -28.70
N VAL A 17 9.34 -14.23 -28.63
CA VAL A 17 10.13 -13.44 -29.59
C VAL A 17 9.85 -13.86 -31.05
N ASP A 18 9.38 -15.09 -31.27
CA ASP A 18 8.99 -15.63 -32.57
C ASP A 18 7.64 -15.12 -33.12
N ALA A 19 6.71 -14.65 -32.28
CA ALA A 19 5.39 -14.19 -32.73
C ALA A 19 5.43 -12.85 -33.51
N PHE A 20 6.46 -12.03 -33.29
CA PHE A 20 6.66 -10.76 -34.01
C PHE A 20 7.32 -10.89 -35.37
N ARG A 21 7.91 -12.05 -35.69
CA ARG A 21 8.50 -12.25 -37.02
C ARG A 21 7.45 -12.48 -38.11
N GLU A 22 6.23 -12.90 -37.74
CA GLU A 22 5.21 -13.28 -38.72
C GLU A 22 3.82 -12.63 -38.53
N SER A 23 3.52 -11.98 -37.39
CA SER A 23 2.24 -11.27 -37.18
C SER A 23 2.37 -9.81 -37.61
N SER A 24 1.56 -9.42 -38.60
CA SER A 24 1.32 -8.02 -38.94
C SER A 24 0.89 -7.27 -37.68
N LYS A 25 1.56 -6.14 -37.36
CA LYS A 25 1.12 -5.17 -36.32
C LYS A 25 -0.17 -4.43 -36.74
N ASP A 26 -1.03 -5.06 -37.53
CA ASP A 26 -2.30 -4.54 -37.96
C ASP A 26 -3.29 -4.59 -36.79
N PRO A 27 -3.83 -3.45 -36.32
CA PRO A 27 -4.84 -3.39 -35.28
C PRO A 27 -6.09 -4.25 -35.57
N GLN A 28 -6.34 -4.61 -36.84
CA GLN A 28 -7.44 -5.48 -37.23
C GLN A 28 -7.15 -6.98 -36.96
N ASP A 29 -5.88 -7.38 -36.84
CA ASP A 29 -5.50 -8.77 -36.57
C ASP A 29 -6.08 -9.23 -35.22
N ARG A 30 -6.89 -10.29 -35.29
CA ARG A 30 -7.57 -10.88 -34.13
C ARG A 30 -6.56 -11.51 -33.17
N LYS A 31 -5.48 -12.11 -33.68
CA LYS A 31 -4.47 -12.79 -32.86
C LYS A 31 -3.70 -11.78 -32.02
N TRP A 32 -3.22 -10.70 -32.66
CA TRP A 32 -2.55 -9.59 -31.99
C TRP A 32 -3.41 -8.98 -30.88
N ARG A 33 -4.69 -8.67 -31.17
CA ARG A 33 -5.64 -8.14 -30.16
C ARG A 33 -5.85 -9.10 -28.99
N SER A 34 -6.04 -10.39 -29.28
CA SER A 34 -6.24 -11.41 -28.23
C SER A 34 -5.03 -11.53 -27.31
N GLN A 35 -3.82 -11.59 -27.85
CA GLN A 35 -2.58 -11.66 -27.06
C GLN A 35 -2.42 -10.45 -26.15
N ARG A 36 -2.64 -9.25 -26.70
CA ARG A 36 -2.59 -8.00 -25.94
C ARG A 36 -3.64 -7.93 -24.82
N MET A 37 -4.86 -8.42 -25.07
CA MET A 37 -5.89 -8.52 -24.04
C MET A 37 -5.50 -9.51 -22.93
N LEU A 38 -4.90 -10.65 -23.28
CA LEU A 38 -4.40 -11.62 -22.31
C LEU A 38 -3.28 -11.04 -21.45
N ARG A 39 -2.34 -10.31 -22.05
CA ARG A 39 -1.26 -9.63 -21.31
C ARG A 39 -1.81 -8.57 -20.34
N ARG A 40 -2.84 -7.80 -20.75
CA ARG A 40 -3.55 -6.89 -19.84
C ARG A 40 -4.20 -7.65 -18.68
N LEU A 41 -4.89 -8.74 -18.98
CA LEU A 41 -5.55 -9.56 -17.95
C LEU A 41 -4.54 -10.15 -16.96
N PHE A 42 -3.37 -10.60 -17.45
CA PHE A 42 -2.27 -11.06 -16.61
C PHE A 42 -1.85 -9.97 -15.62
N TRP A 43 -1.54 -8.76 -16.07
CA TRP A 43 -1.11 -7.67 -15.18
C TRP A 43 -2.18 -7.29 -14.15
N LEU A 44 -3.47 -7.32 -14.53
CA LEU A 44 -4.56 -7.14 -13.56
C LEU A 44 -4.56 -8.24 -12.51
N CYS A 45 -4.55 -9.51 -12.92
CA CYS A 45 -4.55 -10.65 -12.01
C CYS A 45 -3.32 -10.64 -11.10
N TYR A 46 -2.14 -10.35 -11.66
CA TYR A 46 -0.90 -10.21 -10.92
C TYR A 46 -0.98 -9.08 -9.89
N GLY A 47 -1.38 -7.88 -10.31
CA GLY A 47 -1.57 -6.72 -9.44
C GLY A 47 -2.48 -7.02 -8.25
N PHE A 48 -3.68 -7.54 -8.51
CA PHE A 48 -4.63 -7.87 -7.45
C PHE A 48 -4.14 -9.00 -6.54
N ASP A 49 -3.52 -10.04 -7.08
CA ASP A 49 -2.97 -11.14 -6.29
C ASP A 49 -1.93 -10.64 -5.28
N LYS A 50 -0.97 -9.83 -5.74
CA LYS A 50 0.06 -9.25 -4.86
C LYS A 50 -0.52 -8.26 -3.87
N GLU A 51 -1.47 -7.43 -4.30
CA GLU A 51 -2.12 -6.48 -3.41
C GLU A 51 -2.90 -7.17 -2.29
N ILE A 52 -3.67 -8.20 -2.62
CA ILE A 52 -4.43 -8.97 -1.63
C ILE A 52 -3.47 -9.69 -0.68
N CYS A 53 -2.46 -10.39 -1.21
CA CYS A 53 -1.42 -11.07 -0.44
C CYS A 53 -0.74 -10.12 0.55
N PHE A 54 -0.29 -8.97 0.07
CA PHE A 54 0.46 -8.00 0.85
C PHE A 54 -0.39 -7.31 1.95
N ARG A 55 -1.71 -7.25 1.77
CA ARG A 55 -2.64 -6.68 2.75
C ARG A 55 -3.18 -7.69 3.76
N SER A 56 -3.45 -8.92 3.33
CA SER A 56 -4.06 -9.95 4.16
C SER A 56 -3.03 -10.85 4.85
N GLY A 57 -1.78 -10.84 4.39
CA GLY A 57 -0.75 -11.77 4.81
C GLY A 57 -0.92 -13.18 4.24
N GLN A 58 -1.95 -13.43 3.42
CA GLN A 58 -2.17 -14.71 2.77
C GLN A 58 -1.14 -14.95 1.65
N PRO A 59 -0.74 -16.21 1.38
CA PRO A 59 0.22 -16.50 0.33
C PRO A 59 -0.34 -16.11 -1.06
N PRO A 60 0.50 -15.62 -1.98
CA PRO A 60 0.07 -15.28 -3.33
C PRO A 60 -0.27 -16.54 -4.12
N VAL A 61 -1.24 -16.44 -5.02
CA VAL A 61 -1.64 -17.53 -5.93
C VAL A 61 -0.68 -17.61 -7.12
N ILE A 62 -0.19 -16.47 -7.59
CA ILE A 62 0.70 -16.39 -8.75
C ILE A 62 2.15 -16.41 -8.24
N HIS A 63 2.99 -17.31 -8.70
CA HIS A 63 4.41 -17.31 -8.31
C HIS A 63 5.24 -16.60 -9.39
N ASP A 64 6.11 -15.68 -8.97
CA ASP A 64 6.88 -14.83 -9.89
C ASP A 64 7.77 -15.66 -10.83
N GLU A 65 8.30 -16.79 -10.37
CA GLU A 65 9.18 -17.69 -11.16
C GLU A 65 8.50 -18.34 -12.37
N TYR A 66 7.16 -18.38 -12.41
CA TYR A 66 6.40 -18.91 -13.55
C TYR A 66 5.85 -17.82 -14.47
N CYS A 67 6.27 -16.57 -14.30
CA CYS A 67 5.72 -15.43 -15.02
C CYS A 67 6.82 -14.67 -15.76
N ASP A 68 6.53 -14.23 -16.98
CA ASP A 68 7.31 -13.16 -17.60
C ASP A 68 6.86 -11.82 -17.03
N LEU A 69 7.70 -11.22 -16.19
CA LEU A 69 7.46 -9.92 -15.56
C LEU A 69 8.12 -8.76 -16.33
N THR A 70 8.50 -8.98 -17.60
CA THR A 70 9.03 -7.91 -18.47
C THR A 70 7.98 -6.83 -18.64
N LEU A 71 8.32 -5.63 -18.17
CA LEU A 71 7.47 -4.46 -18.26
C LEU A 71 7.26 -4.07 -19.72
N PRO A 72 6.07 -3.57 -20.09
CA PRO A 72 5.85 -3.16 -21.47
C PRO A 72 6.72 -1.94 -21.85
N PRO A 73 7.01 -1.76 -23.15
CA PRO A 73 7.84 -0.66 -23.61
C PRO A 73 7.24 0.69 -23.18
N ASN A 74 8.12 1.63 -22.85
CA ASN A 74 7.77 2.98 -22.39
C ASN A 74 6.96 3.03 -21.08
N TYR A 75 6.96 1.95 -20.27
CA TYR A 75 6.12 1.84 -19.05
C TYR A 75 6.11 3.09 -18.16
N THR A 76 7.27 3.70 -17.92
CA THR A 76 7.37 4.89 -17.06
C THR A 76 6.61 6.09 -17.63
N GLU A 77 6.68 6.35 -18.93
CA GLU A 77 5.97 7.46 -19.59
C GLU A 77 4.45 7.23 -19.56
N ILE A 78 4.05 5.96 -19.67
CA ILE A 78 2.66 5.51 -19.62
C ILE A 78 2.08 5.66 -18.21
N GLN A 79 2.89 5.26 -17.21
CA GLN A 79 2.51 5.31 -15.81
C GLN A 79 2.48 6.75 -15.29
N TYR A 80 3.37 7.61 -15.76
CA TYR A 80 3.51 9.01 -15.32
C TYR A 80 3.45 9.96 -16.53
N PRO A 81 2.26 10.16 -17.13
CA PRO A 81 2.14 10.98 -18.33
C PRO A 81 2.39 12.45 -18.00
N SER A 82 3.20 13.14 -18.80
CA SER A 82 3.41 14.59 -18.69
C SER A 82 2.09 15.36 -18.76
N THR A 83 1.96 16.39 -17.92
CA THR A 83 0.77 17.25 -17.84
C THR A 83 0.51 18.04 -19.13
N GLU A 84 1.55 18.24 -19.96
CA GLU A 84 1.52 19.06 -21.17
C GLU A 84 1.28 18.26 -22.47
N GLY A 85 1.18 16.92 -22.37
CA GLY A 85 1.00 16.04 -23.53
C GLY A 85 -0.48 15.79 -23.87
N ASN A 86 -0.77 15.61 -25.16
CA ASN A 86 -2.05 15.04 -25.62
C ASN A 86 -2.36 13.78 -24.80
N PRO A 87 -3.60 13.60 -24.27
CA PRO A 87 -3.94 12.40 -23.52
C PRO A 87 -3.64 11.20 -24.42
N ILE A 88 -2.63 10.41 -24.03
CA ILE A 88 -2.22 9.21 -24.76
C ILE A 88 -3.49 8.45 -25.10
N ARG A 89 -3.73 8.20 -26.39
CA ARG A 89 -4.92 7.46 -26.84
C ARG A 89 -4.95 6.14 -26.08
N TYR A 90 -5.90 6.05 -25.15
CA TYR A 90 -6.11 4.93 -24.22
C TYR A 90 -6.23 3.55 -24.89
N ASP A 91 -6.38 3.54 -26.21
CA ASP A 91 -6.49 2.34 -27.03
C ASP A 91 -5.13 1.63 -27.22
N ASP A 92 -4.01 2.37 -27.18
CA ASP A 92 -2.68 1.82 -27.51
C ASP A 92 -1.81 1.35 -26.32
N MET A 93 -2.36 1.25 -25.11
CA MET A 93 -1.61 0.71 -23.95
C MET A 93 -1.79 -0.79 -23.73
N THR A 94 -0.76 -1.63 -23.84
CA THR A 94 -0.78 -3.07 -23.41
C THR A 94 -0.96 -3.25 -21.89
N ILE A 95 -1.07 -2.15 -21.15
CA ILE A 95 -1.15 -2.11 -19.69
C ILE A 95 -2.55 -1.63 -19.30
N PRO A 96 -3.27 -2.36 -18.43
CA PRO A 96 -4.43 -1.79 -17.76
C PRO A 96 -3.95 -0.63 -16.90
N ILE A 97 -4.59 0.53 -16.97
CA ILE A 97 -4.32 1.65 -16.05
C ILE A 97 -4.79 1.22 -14.65
N PHE A 98 -3.95 0.47 -13.97
CA PHE A 98 -4.03 0.20 -12.56
C PHE A 98 -3.54 1.46 -11.84
N PRO A 99 -4.20 1.94 -10.78
CA PRO A 99 -3.77 3.16 -10.12
C PRO A 99 -2.42 3.00 -9.38
N GLY A 100 -1.95 1.76 -9.15
CA GLY A 100 -0.61 1.47 -8.62
C GLY A 100 0.47 1.29 -9.70
N ASP A 101 1.73 1.18 -9.27
CA ASP A 101 2.91 0.96 -10.14
C ASP A 101 3.30 -0.53 -10.12
N LEU A 102 3.44 -1.16 -11.29
CA LEU A 102 3.78 -2.58 -11.44
C LEU A 102 5.17 -2.91 -10.86
N ARG A 103 6.12 -1.97 -10.93
CA ARG A 103 7.44 -2.14 -10.29
C ARG A 103 7.28 -2.25 -8.78
N LEU A 104 6.40 -1.42 -8.21
CA LEU A 104 6.07 -1.48 -6.79
C LEU A 104 5.29 -2.76 -6.45
N THR A 105 4.41 -3.24 -7.33
CA THR A 105 3.74 -4.55 -7.19
C THR A 105 4.73 -5.71 -7.12
N MET A 106 5.75 -5.73 -7.99
CA MET A 106 6.81 -6.74 -7.95
C MET A 106 7.61 -6.63 -6.65
N LEU A 107 7.91 -5.41 -6.20
CA LEU A 107 8.59 -5.19 -4.92
C LEU A 107 7.74 -5.69 -3.74
N LYS A 108 6.41 -5.48 -3.73
CA LYS A 108 5.49 -6.06 -2.73
C LYS A 108 5.58 -7.58 -2.67
N SER A 109 5.61 -8.25 -3.83
CA SER A 109 5.80 -9.70 -3.94
C SER A 109 7.10 -10.14 -3.28
N LYS A 110 8.20 -9.45 -3.60
CA LYS A 110 9.52 -9.71 -3.02
C LYS A 110 9.55 -9.47 -1.51
N THR A 111 8.99 -8.36 -1.03
CA THR A 111 8.90 -8.03 0.40
C THR A 111 8.13 -9.11 1.16
N TYR A 112 6.98 -9.56 0.64
CA TYR A 112 6.23 -10.65 1.26
C TYR A 112 7.07 -11.93 1.35
N ARG A 113 7.67 -12.37 0.25
CA ARG A 113 8.49 -13.59 0.22
C ARG A 113 9.68 -13.51 1.19
N THR A 114 10.31 -12.34 1.27
CA THR A 114 11.58 -12.13 1.98
C THR A 114 11.39 -11.89 3.48
N LEU A 115 10.31 -11.22 3.88
CA LEU A 115 10.05 -10.85 5.28
C LEU A 115 8.91 -11.65 5.94
N TYR A 116 7.89 -12.07 5.19
CA TYR A 116 6.62 -12.56 5.74
C TYR A 116 6.25 -14.01 5.38
N SER A 117 6.97 -14.65 4.44
CA SER A 117 6.77 -16.07 4.15
C SER A 117 7.11 -16.97 5.34
N ALA A 118 6.56 -18.18 5.37
CA ALA A 118 6.88 -19.17 6.42
C ALA A 118 8.39 -19.44 6.56
N LYS A 119 9.15 -19.34 5.46
CA LYS A 119 10.62 -19.45 5.47
C LYS A 119 11.27 -18.19 6.06
N ALA A 120 10.78 -17.01 5.68
CA ALA A 120 11.27 -15.73 6.20
C ALA A 120 11.07 -15.58 7.71
N LEU A 121 9.97 -16.10 8.25
CA LEU A 121 9.69 -16.07 9.69
C LEU A 121 10.70 -16.87 10.54
N ARG A 122 11.54 -17.71 9.92
CA ARG A 122 12.57 -18.52 10.59
C ARG A 122 13.99 -17.94 10.45
N LYS A 123 14.13 -16.78 9.83
CA LYS A 123 15.43 -16.10 9.67
C LYS A 123 15.92 -15.58 11.03
N SER A 124 17.24 -15.56 11.20
CA SER A 124 17.86 -14.89 12.36
C SER A 124 17.66 -13.38 12.33
N ASP A 125 17.77 -12.71 13.47
CA ASP A 125 17.66 -11.24 13.56
C ASP A 125 18.64 -10.53 12.61
N ALA A 126 19.87 -11.04 12.46
CA ALA A 126 20.87 -10.47 11.56
C ALA A 126 20.45 -10.55 10.08
N GLN A 127 19.92 -11.70 9.66
CA GLN A 127 19.39 -11.88 8.30
C GLN A 127 18.16 -11.02 8.06
N LEU A 128 17.26 -10.92 9.04
CA LEU A 128 16.08 -10.08 8.96
C LEU A 128 16.45 -8.60 8.80
N LEU A 129 17.39 -8.09 9.58
CA LEU A 129 17.85 -6.70 9.48
C LEU A 129 18.59 -6.44 8.17
N GLN A 130 19.32 -7.41 7.65
CA GLN A 130 19.92 -7.33 6.31
C GLN A 130 18.84 -7.25 5.23
N ASP A 131 17.83 -8.14 5.26
CA ASP A 131 16.72 -8.12 4.30
C ASP A 131 15.96 -6.79 4.33
N ILE A 132 15.74 -6.22 5.54
CA ILE A 132 15.08 -4.92 5.70
C ILE A 132 15.86 -3.82 4.98
N ARG A 133 17.19 -3.78 5.14
CA ARG A 133 18.04 -2.78 4.47
C ARG A 133 18.04 -2.95 2.96
N GLU A 134 18.18 -4.18 2.46
CA GLU A 134 18.16 -4.45 1.03
C GLU A 134 16.83 -4.06 0.39
N LEU A 135 15.71 -4.33 1.07
CA LEU A 135 14.37 -3.95 0.59
C LEU A 135 14.13 -2.43 0.68
N ASP A 136 14.69 -1.76 1.68
CA ASP A 136 14.64 -0.29 1.81
C ASP A 136 15.42 0.37 0.67
N ASP A 137 16.62 -0.12 0.36
CA ASP A 137 17.43 0.35 -0.77
C ASP A 137 16.69 0.18 -2.11
N GLU A 138 16.05 -0.97 -2.33
CA GLU A 138 15.26 -1.21 -3.54
C GLU A 138 14.01 -0.33 -3.65
N LEU A 139 13.35 -0.05 -2.51
CA LEU A 139 12.23 0.87 -2.46
C LEU A 139 12.68 2.31 -2.75
N GLU A 140 13.83 2.72 -2.23
CA GLU A 140 14.43 4.01 -2.50
C GLU A 140 14.85 4.13 -3.98
N GLN A 141 15.46 3.10 -4.55
CA GLN A 141 15.77 3.06 -5.98
C GLN A 141 14.50 3.17 -6.84
N TRP A 142 13.42 2.47 -6.49
CA TRP A 142 12.13 2.65 -7.14
C TRP A 142 11.65 4.10 -7.03
N ARG A 143 11.71 4.71 -5.85
CA ARG A 143 11.28 6.10 -5.57
C ARG A 143 12.06 7.11 -6.41
N LEU A 144 13.39 6.93 -6.54
CA LEU A 144 14.23 7.78 -7.38
C LEU A 144 13.91 7.63 -8.88
N ASN A 145 13.48 6.44 -9.31
CA ASN A 145 12.98 6.19 -10.67
C ASN A 145 11.56 6.70 -10.92
N VAL A 146 10.87 7.26 -9.92
CA VAL A 146 9.62 8.00 -10.11
C VAL A 146 9.95 9.44 -10.51
N PRO A 147 9.32 10.00 -11.57
CA PRO A 147 9.53 11.39 -11.97
C PRO A 147 9.27 12.38 -10.83
N PRO A 148 10.03 13.49 -10.73
CA PRO A 148 9.96 14.40 -9.57
C PRO A 148 8.55 14.86 -9.18
N GLY A 149 7.69 15.20 -10.16
CA GLY A 149 6.32 15.65 -9.89
C GLY A 149 5.36 14.58 -9.36
N HIS A 150 5.75 13.31 -9.36
CA HIS A 150 4.95 12.19 -8.84
C HIS A 150 5.65 11.46 -7.68
N ARG A 151 6.85 11.91 -7.31
CA ARG A 151 7.71 11.20 -6.36
C ARG A 151 7.11 11.30 -4.96
N PRO A 152 6.91 10.18 -4.25
CA PRO A 152 6.43 10.23 -2.88
C PRO A 152 7.56 10.63 -1.92
N THR A 153 7.19 11.23 -0.79
CA THR A 153 8.09 11.67 0.29
C THR A 153 7.56 11.21 1.64
N LEU A 154 8.46 11.09 2.62
CA LEU A 154 8.11 10.97 4.04
C LEU A 154 8.03 12.36 4.68
N GLY A 155 7.25 12.48 5.74
CA GLY A 155 7.02 13.71 6.48
C GLY A 155 5.86 14.56 5.96
N THR A 156 5.59 15.64 6.69
CA THR A 156 4.52 16.61 6.42
C THR A 156 4.92 17.55 5.28
N PHE A 157 5.07 17.03 4.07
CA PHE A 157 5.31 17.87 2.90
C PHE A 157 3.99 18.25 2.24
N GLN A 158 3.65 19.54 2.33
CA GLN A 158 2.50 20.13 1.67
C GLN A 158 2.88 20.47 0.23
N GLU A 159 2.84 19.48 -0.66
CA GLU A 159 3.04 19.76 -2.09
C GLU A 159 1.91 20.66 -2.60
N GLN A 160 2.31 21.82 -3.11
CA GLN A 160 1.43 22.84 -3.71
C GLN A 160 0.97 22.47 -5.13
N HIS A 161 1.31 21.27 -5.62
CA HIS A 161 0.89 20.85 -6.94
C HIS A 161 -0.58 20.40 -6.88
N PRO A 162 -1.50 21.09 -7.56
CA PRO A 162 -2.89 20.65 -7.61
C PRO A 162 -2.91 19.27 -8.28
N ILE A 163 -3.23 18.23 -7.51
CA ILE A 163 -3.47 16.89 -8.04
C ILE A 163 -4.59 17.06 -9.08
N PRO A 164 -4.36 16.77 -10.36
CA PRO A 164 -5.41 16.90 -11.36
C PRO A 164 -6.58 16.00 -10.94
N VAL A 165 -7.77 16.61 -10.81
CA VAL A 165 -9.01 16.03 -10.25
C VAL A 165 -9.44 14.70 -10.89
N TYR A 166 -8.83 14.32 -12.01
CA TYR A 166 -9.16 13.16 -12.83
C TYR A 166 -8.18 11.98 -12.72
N ARG A 167 -7.11 12.02 -11.91
CA ARG A 167 -6.17 10.88 -11.76
C ARG A 167 -5.98 10.46 -10.30
N MET A 168 -6.38 9.23 -9.97
CA MET A 168 -6.16 8.60 -8.66
C MET A 168 -4.77 8.02 -8.46
N GLN A 169 -4.04 7.84 -9.55
CA GLN A 169 -2.72 7.22 -9.57
C GLN A 169 -1.70 7.92 -8.63
N PRO A 170 -1.60 9.26 -8.57
CA PRO A 170 -0.66 9.90 -7.65
C PRO A 170 -1.02 9.64 -6.17
N ILE A 171 -2.31 9.62 -5.85
CA ILE A 171 -2.81 9.33 -4.50
C ILE A 171 -2.47 7.89 -4.10
N VAL A 172 -2.77 6.93 -4.97
CA VAL A 172 -2.53 5.51 -4.71
C VAL A 172 -1.05 5.21 -4.57
N ILE A 173 -0.20 5.73 -5.46
CA ILE A 173 1.25 5.50 -5.40
C ILE A 173 1.86 6.03 -4.11
N ARG A 174 1.43 7.22 -3.65
CA ARG A 174 1.94 7.78 -2.40
C ARG A 174 1.52 6.96 -1.19
N LEU A 175 0.25 6.54 -1.12
CA LEU A 175 -0.24 5.66 -0.07
C LEU A 175 0.45 4.28 -0.10
N GLU A 176 0.69 3.72 -1.29
CA GLU A 176 1.41 2.46 -1.45
C GLU A 176 2.87 2.56 -1.00
N TYR A 177 3.55 3.67 -1.31
CA TYR A 177 4.91 3.92 -0.83
C TYR A 177 4.96 3.99 0.69
N HIS A 178 4.09 4.78 1.32
CA HIS A 178 4.05 4.87 2.79
C HIS A 178 3.73 3.52 3.43
N TYR A 179 2.81 2.75 2.83
CA TYR A 179 2.47 1.41 3.31
C TYR A 179 3.64 0.42 3.16
N MET A 180 4.40 0.50 2.06
CA MET A 180 5.61 -0.29 1.84
C MET A 180 6.69 0.02 2.87
N MET A 181 7.00 1.31 3.09
CA MET A 181 7.93 1.75 4.14
C MET A 181 7.51 1.20 5.52
N CYS A 182 6.24 1.41 5.89
CA CYS A 182 5.70 0.91 7.15
C CYS A 182 5.85 -0.61 7.26
N THR A 183 5.49 -1.35 6.21
CA THR A 183 5.51 -2.81 6.22
C THR A 183 6.94 -3.35 6.31
N ILE A 184 7.87 -2.88 5.49
CA ILE A 184 9.28 -3.30 5.54
C ILE A 184 9.86 -3.07 6.94
N HIS A 185 9.71 -1.86 7.46
CA HIS A 185 10.34 -1.49 8.72
C HIS A 185 9.67 -2.10 9.96
N ARG A 186 8.35 -2.30 9.93
CA ARG A 186 7.61 -2.97 11.03
C ARG A 186 8.07 -4.42 11.21
N ALA A 187 8.66 -5.02 10.19
CA ALA A 187 9.23 -6.36 10.31
C ALA A 187 10.33 -6.44 11.40
N SER A 188 11.01 -5.33 11.72
CA SER A 188 12.06 -5.29 12.75
C SER A 188 11.55 -5.59 14.16
N GLY A 189 10.27 -5.31 14.45
CA GLY A 189 9.66 -5.58 15.76
C GLY A 189 9.58 -7.07 16.13
N ARG A 190 9.90 -7.97 15.20
CA ARG A 190 10.01 -9.41 15.43
C ARG A 190 11.39 -9.85 15.95
N CYS A 191 12.39 -8.96 15.96
CA CYS A 191 13.71 -9.30 16.46
C CYS A 191 13.63 -9.71 17.93
N GLU A 192 14.30 -10.79 18.32
CA GLU A 192 14.35 -11.22 19.72
C GLU A 192 14.98 -10.15 20.63
N ALA A 193 15.89 -9.33 20.08
CA ALA A 193 16.42 -8.14 20.74
C ALA A 193 15.32 -7.16 21.22
N TRP A 194 14.19 -7.05 20.50
CA TRP A 194 13.03 -6.26 20.90
C TRP A 194 12.26 -6.92 22.05
N GLY A 195 12.12 -8.25 22.04
CA GLY A 195 11.55 -9.00 23.17
C GLY A 195 12.38 -8.87 24.45
N GLN A 196 13.71 -8.70 24.30
CA GLN A 196 14.65 -8.45 25.38
C GLN A 196 14.66 -6.98 25.85
N GLN A 197 14.05 -6.03 25.14
CA GLN A 197 13.83 -4.65 25.61
C GLN A 197 13.10 -4.63 26.97
N TRP A 198 12.23 -5.61 27.21
CA TRP A 198 11.53 -5.80 28.48
C TRP A 198 12.36 -6.52 29.56
N ARG A 199 13.54 -7.07 29.22
CA ARG A 199 14.33 -7.96 30.11
C ARG A 199 15.80 -7.56 30.29
N SER A 200 16.47 -6.86 29.38
CA SER A 200 17.89 -6.45 29.53
C SER A 200 18.39 -5.44 28.48
N CYS A 201 19.37 -4.60 28.85
CA CYS A 201 20.03 -3.59 27.99
C CYS A 201 21.13 -4.20 27.10
N LYS A 202 20.86 -4.45 25.81
CA LYS A 202 21.91 -4.61 24.77
C LYS A 202 21.81 -3.44 23.79
N THR A 203 22.76 -2.51 23.84
CA THR A 203 22.60 -1.14 23.33
C THR A 203 22.72 -0.98 21.80
N GLY A 204 23.64 -1.68 21.13
CA GLY A 204 23.95 -1.42 19.71
C GLY A 204 22.94 -1.99 18.70
N MET A 205 22.46 -3.21 18.90
CA MET A 205 21.44 -3.83 18.02
C MET A 205 20.04 -3.23 18.25
N MET A 206 19.83 -2.69 19.46
CA MET A 206 18.60 -2.01 19.88
C MET A 206 18.40 -0.68 19.16
N GLU A 207 19.47 0.08 18.88
CA GLU A 207 19.37 1.37 18.18
C GLU A 207 18.88 1.22 16.73
N GLY A 208 19.38 0.22 15.99
CA GLY A 208 18.94 -0.05 14.62
C GLY A 208 17.49 -0.56 14.53
N VAL A 209 17.07 -1.41 15.47
CA VAL A 209 15.67 -1.89 15.53
C VAL A 209 14.73 -0.74 15.88
N ASN A 210 15.11 0.11 16.84
CA ASN A 210 14.34 1.29 17.24
C ASN A 210 14.24 2.30 16.09
N SER A 211 15.35 2.59 15.40
CA SER A 211 15.37 3.46 14.23
C SER A 211 14.44 2.95 13.11
N SER A 212 14.48 1.65 12.81
CA SER A 212 13.56 1.04 11.85
C SER A 212 12.10 1.20 12.31
N MET A 213 11.78 0.94 13.57
CA MET A 213 10.41 1.09 14.06
C MET A 213 9.92 2.55 13.97
N LEU A 214 10.79 3.53 14.25
CA LEU A 214 10.47 4.95 14.09
C LEU A 214 10.15 5.32 12.63
N LEU A 215 10.88 4.75 11.65
CA LEU A 215 10.56 4.93 10.23
C LEU A 215 9.17 4.37 9.88
N ALA A 216 8.78 3.24 10.45
CA ALA A 216 7.44 2.68 10.24
C ALA A 216 6.32 3.59 10.80
N VAL A 217 6.55 4.18 11.97
CA VAL A 217 5.64 5.14 12.59
C VAL A 217 5.57 6.43 11.75
N GLU A 218 6.71 6.95 11.30
CA GLU A 218 6.77 8.17 10.50
C GLU A 218 6.08 8.00 9.14
N ALA A 219 6.25 6.85 8.48
CA ALA A 219 5.51 6.51 7.27
C ALA A 219 3.99 6.42 7.52
N SER A 220 3.59 5.93 8.69
CA SER A 220 2.18 5.87 9.11
C SER A 220 1.60 7.27 9.36
N ARG A 221 2.34 8.17 10.02
CA ARG A 221 1.96 9.58 10.18
C ARG A 221 1.80 10.27 8.83
N SER A 222 2.80 10.11 7.96
CA SER A 222 2.81 10.66 6.59
C SER A 222 1.58 10.21 5.79
N SER A 223 1.19 8.93 5.93
CA SER A 223 -0.02 8.38 5.30
C SER A 223 -1.29 9.09 5.76
N LEU A 224 -1.45 9.28 7.07
CA LEU A 224 -2.65 9.90 7.65
C LEU A 224 -2.74 11.39 7.35
N HIS A 225 -1.62 12.12 7.44
CA HIS A 225 -1.55 13.52 7.03
C HIS A 225 -1.90 13.68 5.55
N PHE A 226 -1.29 12.88 4.68
CA PHE A 226 -1.57 12.92 3.25
C PHE A 226 -3.05 12.61 2.97
N LEU A 227 -3.59 11.57 3.61
CA LEU A 227 -5.00 11.20 3.46
C LEU A 227 -5.92 12.34 3.87
N ARG A 228 -5.64 13.01 4.99
CA ARG A 228 -6.41 14.17 5.47
C ARG A 228 -6.43 15.31 4.47
N THR A 229 -5.32 15.56 3.76
CA THR A 229 -5.24 16.60 2.73
C THR A 229 -6.04 16.23 1.47
N VAL A 230 -6.00 14.97 1.04
CA VAL A 230 -6.64 14.55 -0.22
C VAL A 230 -8.08 14.09 -0.07
N ILE A 231 -8.57 13.90 1.17
CA ILE A 231 -9.88 13.34 1.49
C ILE A 231 -11.05 14.02 0.77
N SER A 232 -10.97 15.35 0.65
CA SER A 232 -11.96 16.19 -0.01
C SER A 232 -11.89 16.02 -1.54
N SER A 233 -10.68 15.81 -2.07
CA SER A 233 -10.38 15.64 -3.50
C SER A 233 -10.60 14.22 -4.03
N VAL A 234 -10.63 13.19 -3.17
CA VAL A 234 -10.94 11.81 -3.60
C VAL A 234 -12.36 11.78 -4.16
N ARG A 235 -12.53 11.53 -5.46
CA ARG A 235 -13.85 11.47 -6.10
C ARG A 235 -14.65 10.22 -5.68
N PRO A 236 -16.00 10.29 -5.60
CA PRO A 236 -16.83 9.09 -5.46
C PRO A 236 -16.54 8.05 -6.56
N GLU A 237 -16.26 8.47 -7.79
CA GLU A 237 -15.94 7.59 -8.93
C GLU A 237 -14.59 6.88 -8.79
N ALA A 238 -13.66 7.44 -8.02
CA ALA A 238 -12.43 6.77 -7.61
C ALA A 238 -12.68 5.63 -6.63
N PHE A 239 -13.73 5.80 -5.81
CA PHE A 239 -14.29 4.76 -4.96
C PHE A 239 -14.94 3.63 -5.76
N TRP A 240 -15.14 3.76 -7.07
CA TRP A 240 -15.90 2.81 -7.88
C TRP A 240 -15.08 1.94 -8.82
N CYS A 241 -13.76 2.13 -8.93
CA CYS A 241 -12.90 1.45 -9.91
C CYS A 241 -13.51 1.47 -11.32
N VAL A 242 -13.07 2.40 -12.17
CA VAL A 242 -13.58 2.63 -13.53
C VAL A 242 -13.63 1.34 -14.41
N LEU A 243 -12.90 0.28 -14.07
CA LEU A 243 -13.00 -1.05 -14.70
C LEU A 243 -14.10 -1.96 -14.13
N ALA A 244 -14.41 -1.87 -12.84
CA ALA A 244 -15.49 -2.63 -12.19
C ALA A 244 -16.88 -2.19 -12.68
N TRP A 245 -17.02 -0.93 -13.10
CA TRP A 245 -18.29 -0.41 -13.63
C TRP A 245 -18.68 -1.03 -14.98
N SER A 246 -17.70 -1.27 -15.84
CA SER A 246 -17.93 -1.77 -17.20
C SER A 246 -17.94 -3.30 -17.31
N ILE A 247 -17.28 -4.01 -16.38
CA ILE A 247 -17.05 -5.47 -16.50
C ILE A 247 -17.86 -6.29 -15.49
N LEU A 248 -18.20 -5.76 -14.30
CA LEU A 248 -18.89 -6.53 -13.26
C LEU A 248 -20.40 -6.25 -13.20
N PRO A 249 -21.26 -7.27 -13.01
CA PRO A 249 -22.69 -7.09 -12.77
C PRO A 249 -22.95 -6.20 -11.55
N ARG A 250 -23.99 -5.37 -11.62
CA ARG A 250 -24.39 -4.39 -10.58
C ARG A 250 -24.51 -4.99 -9.16
N SER A 251 -24.76 -6.30 -9.04
CA SER A 251 -24.87 -7.04 -7.78
C SER A 251 -23.55 -7.22 -7.01
N ASN A 252 -22.38 -7.24 -7.66
CA ASN A 252 -21.08 -7.47 -7.01
C ASN A 252 -20.22 -6.20 -6.92
N ARG A 253 -20.75 -5.07 -7.37
CA ARG A 253 -20.02 -3.80 -7.55
C ARG A 253 -19.79 -3.03 -6.24
N THR A 254 -20.49 -3.39 -5.17
CA THR A 254 -20.59 -2.63 -3.91
C THR A 254 -19.69 -3.13 -2.78
N ASN A 255 -18.91 -4.22 -2.96
CA ASN A 255 -18.26 -4.87 -1.81
C ASN A 255 -16.72 -4.76 -1.78
N MET A 256 -16.04 -4.41 -2.88
CA MET A 256 -14.57 -4.42 -2.95
C MET A 256 -13.92 -3.04 -2.84
N ALA A 257 -14.57 -2.00 -3.33
CA ALA A 257 -13.95 -0.71 -3.58
C ALA A 257 -13.84 0.25 -2.37
N PRO A 258 -14.81 0.34 -1.42
CA PRO A 258 -14.59 1.06 -0.16
C PRO A 258 -13.50 0.44 0.73
N ARG A 259 -13.21 -0.86 0.57
CA ARG A 259 -12.24 -1.58 1.40
C ARG A 259 -10.79 -1.19 1.11
N MET A 260 -10.47 -0.76 -0.11
CA MET A 260 -9.09 -0.44 -0.46
C MET A 260 -8.58 0.86 0.17
N ILE A 261 -9.44 1.87 0.29
CA ILE A 261 -9.07 3.18 0.86
C ILE A 261 -9.10 3.15 2.38
N ILE A 262 -10.01 2.40 3.01
CA ILE A 262 -10.05 2.25 4.48
C ILE A 262 -8.84 1.45 4.99
N PHE A 263 -8.28 0.55 4.17
CA PHE A 263 -7.14 -0.27 4.57
C PHE A 263 -5.91 0.55 4.99
N TYR A 264 -5.48 1.51 4.16
CA TYR A 264 -4.28 2.30 4.43
C TYR A 264 -4.31 3.06 5.76
N PRO A 265 -5.36 3.85 6.08
CA PRO A 265 -5.42 4.53 7.35
C PRO A 265 -5.63 3.56 8.52
N MET A 266 -6.31 2.43 8.35
CA MET A 266 -6.41 1.42 9.40
C MET A 266 -5.04 0.81 9.74
N SER A 267 -4.24 0.48 8.73
CA SER A 267 -2.88 -0.03 8.95
C SER A 267 -1.98 1.02 9.63
N ALA A 268 -2.09 2.29 9.22
CA ALA A 268 -1.34 3.38 9.83
C ALA A 268 -1.77 3.62 11.29
N ILE A 269 -3.06 3.67 11.57
CA ILE A 269 -3.62 3.82 12.93
C ILE A 269 -3.13 2.71 13.86
N LEU A 270 -3.16 1.45 13.41
CA LEU A 270 -2.69 0.33 14.23
C LEU A 270 -1.20 0.47 14.55
N THR A 271 -0.39 0.90 13.59
CA THR A 271 1.05 1.10 13.79
C THR A 271 1.34 2.22 14.78
N ILE A 272 0.66 3.37 14.64
CA ILE A 272 0.78 4.50 15.57
C ILE A 272 0.27 4.12 16.96
N PHE A 273 -0.89 3.45 17.05
CA PHE A 273 -1.45 3.00 18.31
C PHE A 273 -0.50 2.04 19.05
N CYS A 274 0.09 1.07 18.37
CA CYS A 274 1.11 0.20 18.96
C CYS A 274 2.34 1.00 19.44
N SER A 275 2.74 2.05 18.73
CA SER A 275 3.82 2.95 19.16
C SER A 275 3.46 3.72 20.44
N ILE A 276 2.24 4.26 20.53
CA ILE A 276 1.73 4.93 21.73
C ILE A 276 1.76 3.96 22.93
N LEU A 277 1.33 2.70 22.73
CA LEU A 277 1.37 1.70 23.80
C LEU A 277 2.80 1.32 24.21
N ALA A 278 3.73 1.30 23.27
CA ALA A 278 5.13 0.98 23.55
C ALA A 278 5.83 2.09 24.33
N ASN A 279 5.61 3.36 23.95
CA ASN A 279 6.24 4.54 24.55
C ASN A 279 5.19 5.62 24.90
N PRO A 280 4.37 5.41 25.95
CA PRO A 280 3.24 6.30 26.29
C PRO A 280 3.66 7.68 26.85
N LEU A 281 4.95 7.91 27.06
CA LEU A 281 5.52 9.17 27.54
C LEU A 281 6.27 9.94 26.42
N ASP A 282 6.22 9.44 25.18
CA ASP A 282 6.85 10.12 24.05
C ASP A 282 6.21 11.51 23.81
N PRO A 283 6.98 12.56 23.46
CA PRO A 283 6.43 13.90 23.23
C PRO A 283 5.35 13.97 22.16
N TYR A 284 5.38 13.07 21.17
CA TYR A 284 4.45 13.07 20.03
C TYR A 284 3.15 12.29 20.29
N VAL A 285 2.98 11.63 21.44
CA VAL A 285 1.81 10.74 21.68
C VAL A 285 0.46 11.45 21.58
N GLU A 286 0.38 12.74 21.96
CA GLU A 286 -0.88 13.51 21.88
C GLU A 286 -1.22 13.86 20.43
N GLU A 287 -0.22 14.22 19.63
CA GLU A 287 -0.39 14.48 18.20
C GLU A 287 -0.77 13.19 17.46
N ASP A 288 -0.07 12.09 17.76
CA ASP A 288 -0.35 10.76 17.24
C ASP A 288 -1.77 10.29 17.55
N LEU A 289 -2.24 10.55 18.77
CA LEU A 289 -3.60 10.23 19.18
C LEU A 289 -4.64 11.08 18.46
N HIS A 290 -4.33 12.36 18.24
CA HIS A 290 -5.18 13.22 17.42
C HIS A 290 -5.21 12.75 15.95
N LEU A 291 -4.10 12.26 15.39
CA LEU A 291 -4.07 11.76 14.02
C LEU A 291 -5.02 10.58 13.79
N LEU A 292 -5.31 9.78 14.82
CA LEU A 292 -6.27 8.67 14.69
C LEU A 292 -7.70 9.16 14.37
N THR A 293 -8.03 10.44 14.60
CA THR A 293 -9.34 11.01 14.27
C THR A 293 -9.57 11.19 12.77
N VAL A 294 -8.53 11.02 11.93
CA VAL A 294 -8.65 11.11 10.45
C VAL A 294 -9.65 10.09 9.89
N VAL A 295 -9.75 8.89 10.47
CA VAL A 295 -10.67 7.85 9.98
C VAL A 295 -12.15 8.18 10.22
N PRO A 296 -12.58 8.61 11.42
CA PRO A 296 -13.92 9.11 11.62
C PRO A 296 -14.33 10.22 10.63
N ASP A 297 -13.41 11.15 10.33
CA ASP A 297 -13.64 12.20 9.34
C ASP A 297 -13.79 11.64 7.92
N LEU A 298 -12.92 10.69 7.54
CA LEU A 298 -13.02 9.94 6.28
C LEU A 298 -14.37 9.26 6.14
N VAL A 299 -14.76 8.48 7.14
CA VAL A 299 -16.02 7.73 7.14
C VAL A 299 -17.21 8.68 7.01
N ARG A 300 -17.19 9.82 7.70
CA ARG A 300 -18.24 10.82 7.62
C ARG A 300 -18.36 11.42 6.21
N ASP A 301 -17.24 11.77 5.59
CA ASP A 301 -17.23 12.32 4.23
C ASP A 301 -17.62 11.30 3.17
N VAL A 302 -17.26 10.03 3.35
CA VAL A 302 -17.66 8.93 2.47
C VAL A 302 -19.16 8.66 2.60
N ARG A 303 -19.71 8.61 3.82
CA ARG A 303 -21.15 8.39 4.07
C ARG A 303 -22.03 9.45 3.42
N ARG A 304 -21.55 10.71 3.35
CA ARG A 304 -22.26 11.81 2.68
C ARG A 304 -22.44 11.60 1.18
N ARG A 305 -21.68 10.68 0.56
CA ARG A 305 -21.57 10.51 -0.91
C ARG A 305 -22.38 9.33 -1.47
N ARG A 306 -23.43 8.89 -0.76
CA ARG A 306 -24.40 7.81 -1.10
C ARG A 306 -23.79 6.40 -1.17
N THR A 307 -23.50 5.83 0.00
CA THR A 307 -23.14 4.42 0.20
C THR A 307 -24.37 3.55 0.49
N SER A 308 -24.32 2.27 0.17
CA SER A 308 -25.31 1.23 0.53
C SER A 308 -25.41 1.04 2.05
N ASP A 309 -26.56 0.58 2.55
CA ASP A 309 -26.79 0.32 3.99
C ASP A 309 -25.76 -0.66 4.60
N VAL A 310 -25.32 -1.65 3.83
CA VAL A 310 -24.28 -2.61 4.25
C VAL A 310 -22.93 -1.93 4.43
N GLU A 311 -22.59 -1.01 3.52
CA GLU A 311 -21.34 -0.23 3.58
C GLU A 311 -21.38 0.74 4.78
N ILE A 312 -22.54 1.33 5.07
CA ILE A 312 -22.74 2.20 6.24
C ILE A 312 -22.51 1.42 7.54
N ALA A 313 -23.07 0.21 7.66
CA ALA A 313 -22.89 -0.63 8.84
C ALA A 313 -21.41 -1.01 9.03
N HIS A 314 -20.71 -1.41 7.96
CA HIS A 314 -19.27 -1.70 8.01
C HIS A 314 -18.44 -0.49 8.44
N MET A 315 -18.75 0.69 7.89
CA MET A 315 -18.08 1.93 8.25
C MET A 315 -18.33 2.34 9.70
N GLN A 316 -19.53 2.11 10.23
CA GLN A 316 -19.81 2.31 11.66
C GLN A 316 -18.97 1.39 12.55
N THR A 317 -18.80 0.11 12.17
CA THR A 317 -17.90 -0.81 12.89
C THR A 317 -16.47 -0.27 12.92
N VAL A 318 -15.97 0.23 11.78
CA VAL A 318 -14.63 0.83 11.69
C VAL A 318 -14.50 2.06 12.60
N THR A 319 -15.48 2.98 12.56
CA THR A 319 -15.47 4.18 13.43
C THR A 319 -15.50 3.82 14.91
N ASN A 320 -16.33 2.87 15.32
CA ASN A 320 -16.41 2.41 16.71
C ASN A 320 -15.10 1.78 17.17
N PHE A 321 -14.46 0.98 16.29
CA PHE A 321 -13.16 0.39 16.58
C PHE A 321 -12.08 1.46 16.77
N VAL A 322 -12.01 2.46 15.89
CA VAL A 322 -11.04 3.56 16.02
C VAL A 322 -11.30 4.39 17.27
N ALA A 323 -12.56 4.66 17.61
CA ALA A 323 -12.92 5.35 18.85
C ALA A 323 -12.43 4.60 20.10
N GLU A 324 -12.53 3.27 20.09
CA GLU A 324 -12.02 2.44 21.18
C GLU A 324 -10.48 2.46 21.25
N LEU A 325 -9.77 2.46 20.12
CA LEU A 325 -8.32 2.65 20.10
C LEU A 325 -7.91 3.99 20.69
N ILE A 326 -8.62 5.08 20.33
CA ILE A 326 -8.36 6.42 20.90
C ILE A 326 -8.57 6.41 22.42
N ARG A 327 -9.68 5.82 22.88
CA ARG A 327 -9.99 5.70 24.32
C ARG A 327 -8.89 4.94 25.07
N LEU A 328 -8.46 3.80 24.53
CA LEU A 328 -7.39 2.99 25.12
C LEU A 328 -6.04 3.71 25.11
N GLY A 329 -5.75 4.48 24.05
CA GLY A 329 -4.56 5.32 23.95
C GLY A 329 -4.50 6.36 25.07
N HIS A 330 -5.60 7.10 25.30
CA HIS A 330 -5.71 8.03 26.43
C HIS A 330 -5.49 7.34 27.78
N CYS A 331 -6.10 6.17 27.99
CA CYS A 331 -5.92 5.41 29.23
C CYS A 331 -4.46 4.99 29.45
N ALA A 332 -3.75 4.58 28.40
CA ALA A 332 -2.35 4.17 28.48
C ALA A 332 -1.43 5.36 28.85
N ILE A 333 -1.61 6.50 28.18
CA ILE A 333 -0.85 7.74 28.43
C ILE A 333 -1.07 8.22 29.87
N GLU A 334 -2.33 8.31 30.31
CA GLU A 334 -2.68 8.79 31.65
C GLU A 334 -2.14 7.85 32.74
N LYS A 335 -2.22 6.53 32.52
CA LYS A 335 -1.65 5.54 33.44
C LYS A 335 -0.14 5.71 33.56
N ALA A 336 0.57 5.86 32.45
CA ALA A 336 2.02 6.05 32.45
C ALA A 336 2.44 7.35 33.16
N ARG A 337 1.75 8.46 32.89
CA ARG A 337 1.99 9.75 33.54
C ARG A 337 1.77 9.70 35.06
N ARG A 338 0.73 9.00 35.51
CA ARG A 338 0.47 8.79 36.96
C ARG A 338 1.61 8.02 37.62
N SER A 339 2.04 6.92 37.02
CA SER A 339 3.15 6.11 37.54
C SER A 339 4.45 6.91 37.60
N GLN A 340 4.74 7.74 36.58
CA GLN A 340 5.92 8.60 36.58
C GLN A 340 5.87 9.65 37.70
N ARG A 341 4.70 10.29 37.94
CA ARG A 341 4.52 11.27 39.02
C ARG A 341 4.73 10.64 40.40
N GLN A 342 4.25 9.41 40.60
CA GLN A 342 4.44 8.67 41.85
C GLN A 342 5.92 8.35 42.10
N LEU A 343 6.68 7.97 41.08
CA LEU A 343 8.12 7.72 41.16
C LEU A 343 8.95 8.98 41.47
N THR A 344 8.50 10.16 41.02
CA THR A 344 9.18 11.44 41.34
C THR A 344 8.83 12.02 42.71
N GLN A 345 7.83 11.46 43.40
CA GLN A 345 7.38 11.91 44.73
C GLN A 345 7.86 11.00 45.88
N SER A 346 8.36 9.80 45.56
CA SER A 346 9.08 8.89 46.47
C SER A 346 10.56 9.15 46.42
#